data_AF-A0A963XRL4-F1
#
_entry.id   AF-A0A963XRL4-F1
#
_cell.length_a   1.000
_cell.length_b   1.000
_cell.length_c   1.000
_cell.angle_alpha   90.00
_cell.angle_beta   90.00
_cell.angle_gamma   90.00
#
_symmetry.space_group_name_H-M   'P 1'
#
loop_
_entity.id
_entity.type
_entity.pdbx_description
1 polymer ?
#
loop_
_entity_poly.entity_id
_entity_poly.type
_entity_poly.pdbx_seq_one_letter_code
_entity_poly.pdbx_strand_id
1 'polypeptide(L)'
;MMPLWKLKREVRRFGILASQMQWLVYGPALRRLYDLRKARHIKLHRGILKLRGDVAVVLAYQPEGLAPSLFHTLRHLADKGFAPVLVSNAPLSDADLKRLECHCAAVMERPNYGYDFGGYRDGILHVLDHATDLGRVLVLNDSIWFPLYPNCDLIDRVRQADADLYGYVMNLRKERHRSHLQSYFFAFGSRLVQAKDFGDYWRGLFISGNKNLVIRRCEIPMTEYFRAKGYSIGYRYLISDPAIALRSLAPDELMQVVHYQMRVDSGNAAALAPFAAGDPTDPAWRKKLMALGDDLKLGKYFLLAHPHLMLGKLRGQILKKDRQPMYRSQRAELLACGFGEGMAASVLEEVMARDGVMHRLPTAAGDDRARRRLQPARASRPTSERKAEVA
;
A
#
# COMPACT_ATOMS: atom_id res chain seq x y z
N MET A 1 31.57 15.57 -31.83
CA MET A 1 32.08 14.60 -30.85
C MET A 1 30.99 14.28 -29.82
N MET A 2 30.75 13.01 -29.48
CA MET A 2 29.81 12.64 -28.42
C MET A 2 30.36 13.08 -27.04
N PRO A 3 29.53 13.67 -26.16
CA PRO A 3 29.96 14.03 -24.80
C PRO A 3 30.42 12.80 -24.01
N LEU A 4 31.58 12.90 -23.35
CA LEU A 4 32.22 11.84 -22.55
C LEU A 4 31.27 11.23 -21.49
N TRP A 5 30.33 12.01 -20.94
CA TRP A 5 29.33 11.52 -20.01
C TRP A 5 28.28 10.59 -20.65
N LYS A 6 27.93 10.81 -21.92
CA LYS A 6 27.03 9.91 -22.68
C LYS A 6 27.74 8.59 -22.97
N LEU A 7 29.01 8.64 -23.35
CA LEU A 7 29.83 7.44 -23.58
C LEU A 7 30.02 6.62 -22.30
N LYS A 8 30.33 7.27 -21.17
CA LYS A 8 30.43 6.60 -19.85
C LYS A 8 29.10 5.96 -19.44
N ARG A 9 27.97 6.60 -19.75
CA ARG A 9 26.63 6.07 -19.48
C ARG A 9 26.30 4.86 -20.37
N GLU A 10 26.64 4.92 -21.65
CA GLU A 10 26.49 3.81 -22.62
C GLU A 10 27.35 2.61 -22.22
N VAL A 11 28.62 2.81 -21.90
CA VAL A 11 29.54 1.75 -21.43
C VAL A 11 29.05 1.12 -20.14
N ARG A 12 28.56 1.92 -19.18
CA ARG A 12 27.92 1.39 -17.96
C ARG A 12 26.65 0.59 -18.28
N ARG A 13 25.88 0.99 -19.29
CA ARG A 13 24.69 0.28 -19.77
C ARG A 13 25.08 -1.07 -20.38
N PHE A 14 26.13 -1.09 -21.22
CA PHE A 14 26.71 -2.33 -21.75
C PHE A 14 27.24 -3.24 -20.66
N GLY A 15 27.96 -2.72 -19.66
CA GLY A 15 28.41 -3.51 -18.51
C GLY A 15 27.24 -4.09 -17.69
N ILE A 16 26.15 -3.34 -17.53
CA ILE A 16 24.91 -3.82 -16.89
C ILE A 16 24.19 -4.88 -17.76
N LEU A 17 24.19 -4.75 -19.09
CA LEU A 17 23.64 -5.76 -20.00
C LEU A 17 24.50 -7.03 -20.04
N ALA A 18 25.83 -6.89 -20.09
CA ALA A 18 26.78 -8.00 -20.12
C ALA A 18 26.76 -8.82 -18.82
N SER A 19 26.75 -8.15 -17.66
CA SER A 19 26.55 -8.80 -16.36
C SER A 19 25.17 -9.47 -16.21
N GLN A 20 24.25 -9.17 -17.11
CA GLN A 20 22.91 -9.73 -17.20
C GLN A 20 22.76 -10.87 -18.22
N MET A 21 23.74 -11.07 -19.12
CA MET A 21 23.70 -12.10 -20.17
C MET A 21 23.73 -13.52 -19.60
N GLN A 22 24.51 -13.75 -18.53
CA GLN A 22 24.49 -15.02 -17.79
C GLN A 22 23.06 -15.42 -17.38
N TRP A 23 22.21 -14.46 -17.00
CA TRP A 23 20.83 -14.73 -16.62
C TRP A 23 19.87 -14.91 -17.81
N LEU A 24 20.19 -14.40 -19.00
CA LEU A 24 19.44 -14.69 -20.22
C LEU A 24 19.69 -16.12 -20.69
N VAL A 25 20.91 -16.63 -20.49
CA VAL A 25 21.31 -18.00 -20.83
C VAL A 25 20.82 -19.01 -19.78
N TYR A 26 21.03 -18.75 -18.48
CA TYR A 26 20.65 -19.68 -17.41
C TYR A 26 19.22 -19.49 -16.90
N GLY A 27 18.59 -18.32 -17.09
CA GLY A 27 17.26 -18.01 -16.57
C GLY A 27 16.17 -18.99 -17.00
N PRO A 28 16.03 -19.33 -18.30
CA PRO A 28 15.08 -20.34 -18.75
C PRO A 28 15.31 -21.71 -18.14
N ALA A 29 16.57 -22.12 -17.98
CA ALA A 29 16.94 -23.39 -17.36
C ALA A 29 16.62 -23.41 -15.86
N LEU A 30 16.96 -22.35 -15.12
CA LEU A 30 16.62 -22.19 -13.70
C LEU A 30 15.11 -22.15 -13.46
N ARG A 31 14.35 -21.49 -14.35
CA ARG A 31 12.88 -21.48 -14.31
C ARG A 31 12.33 -22.90 -14.52
N ARG A 32 12.81 -23.63 -15.53
CA ARG A 32 12.39 -25.03 -15.76
C ARG A 32 12.71 -25.92 -14.57
N LEU A 33 13.91 -25.80 -14.00
CA LEU A 33 14.30 -26.54 -12.80
C LEU A 33 13.40 -26.20 -11.61
N TYR A 34 13.05 -24.91 -11.44
CA TYR A 34 12.08 -24.49 -10.44
C TYR A 34 10.71 -25.11 -10.70
N ASP A 35 10.16 -25.00 -11.91
CA ASP A 35 8.83 -25.54 -12.25
C ASP A 35 8.75 -27.08 -12.09
N LEU A 36 9.85 -27.80 -12.33
CA LEU A 36 9.94 -29.25 -12.10
C LEU A 36 9.99 -29.61 -10.60
N ARG A 37 10.56 -28.75 -9.75
CA ARG A 37 10.74 -29.01 -8.32
C ARG A 37 9.66 -28.37 -7.45
N LYS A 38 8.98 -27.33 -7.93
CA LYS A 38 8.05 -26.50 -7.13
C LYS A 38 6.93 -27.33 -6.50
N ALA A 39 6.42 -28.33 -7.23
CA ALA A 39 5.36 -29.20 -6.74
C ALA A 39 5.73 -29.93 -5.44
N ARG A 40 7.02 -30.17 -5.19
CA ARG A 40 7.52 -30.80 -3.95
C ARG A 40 7.61 -29.83 -2.77
N HIS A 41 7.60 -28.53 -3.04
CA HIS A 41 7.80 -27.48 -2.03
C HIS A 41 6.53 -26.66 -1.78
N ILE A 42 5.52 -26.80 -2.63
CA ILE A 42 4.24 -26.11 -2.48
C ILE A 42 3.28 -27.04 -1.75
N LYS A 43 2.69 -26.56 -0.65
CA LYS A 43 1.53 -27.20 -0.02
C LYS A 43 0.29 -26.39 -0.35
N LEU A 44 -0.74 -27.09 -0.82
CA LEU A 44 -2.04 -26.49 -1.14
C LEU A 44 -3.06 -26.94 -0.11
N HIS A 45 -3.75 -25.97 0.47
CA HIS A 45 -4.86 -26.19 1.38
C HIS A 45 -6.12 -25.58 0.77
N ARG A 46 -7.25 -26.27 0.92
CA ARG A 46 -8.54 -25.79 0.42
C ARG A 46 -9.18 -24.89 1.47
N GLY A 47 -9.83 -23.82 1.03
CA GLY A 47 -10.76 -23.06 1.87
C GLY A 47 -12.21 -23.31 1.45
N ILE A 48 -13.15 -22.71 2.17
CA ILE A 48 -14.60 -22.93 1.93
C ILE A 48 -15.12 -22.15 0.71
N LEU A 49 -14.43 -21.08 0.31
CA LEU A 49 -14.88 -20.26 -0.81
C LEU A 49 -14.60 -20.97 -2.13
N LYS A 50 -15.46 -20.77 -3.12
CA LYS A 50 -15.26 -21.34 -4.45
C LYS A 50 -14.26 -20.51 -5.23
N LEU A 51 -13.30 -21.17 -5.87
CA LEU A 51 -12.36 -20.53 -6.79
C LEU A 51 -13.05 -20.25 -8.14
N ARG A 52 -13.86 -19.19 -8.20
CA ARG A 52 -14.62 -18.81 -9.40
C ARG A 52 -14.79 -17.29 -9.52
N GLY A 53 -15.09 -16.80 -10.72
CA GLY A 53 -15.38 -15.39 -10.94
C GLY A 53 -14.16 -14.50 -10.77
N ASP A 54 -14.30 -13.38 -10.07
CA ASP A 54 -13.18 -12.50 -9.75
C ASP A 54 -12.35 -13.09 -8.61
N VAL A 55 -11.03 -13.14 -8.77
CA VAL A 55 -10.10 -13.80 -7.82
C VAL A 55 -9.06 -12.81 -7.32
N ALA A 56 -8.72 -12.85 -6.04
CA ALA A 56 -7.67 -12.01 -5.45
C ALA A 56 -6.51 -12.85 -4.93
N VAL A 57 -5.35 -12.77 -5.58
CA VAL A 57 -4.10 -13.38 -5.12
C VAL A 57 -3.43 -12.45 -4.11
N VAL A 58 -3.48 -12.84 -2.84
CA VAL A 58 -2.88 -12.10 -1.72
C VAL A 58 -1.58 -12.78 -1.33
N LEU A 59 -0.46 -12.06 -1.39
CA LEU A 59 0.84 -12.59 -0.98
C LEU A 59 1.20 -12.14 0.43
N ALA A 60 1.61 -13.07 1.28
CA ALA A 60 2.06 -12.78 2.63
C ALA A 60 3.45 -13.36 2.92
N TYR A 61 4.24 -12.62 3.71
CA TYR A 61 5.49 -13.11 4.29
C TYR A 61 5.54 -12.74 5.78
N GLN A 62 5.00 -13.63 6.63
CA GLN A 62 4.86 -13.43 8.08
C GLN A 62 5.35 -14.67 8.82
N PRO A 63 6.68 -14.83 9.02
CA PRO A 63 7.24 -16.01 9.66
C PRO A 63 6.88 -16.15 11.15
N GLU A 64 6.39 -15.08 11.78
CA GLU A 64 5.97 -15.04 13.20
C GLU A 64 4.47 -15.31 13.39
N GLY A 65 3.77 -15.75 12.34
CA GLY A 65 2.32 -15.99 12.34
C GLY A 65 1.53 -14.89 11.65
N LEU A 66 0.29 -15.21 11.27
CA LEU A 66 -0.54 -14.30 10.48
C LEU A 66 -1.22 -13.22 11.34
N ALA A 67 -0.92 -11.97 11.00
CA ALA A 67 -1.42 -10.80 11.70
C ALA A 67 -2.92 -10.56 11.45
N PRO A 68 -3.69 -10.05 12.43
CA PRO A 68 -5.11 -9.78 12.30
C PRO A 68 -5.48 -8.89 11.11
N SER A 69 -4.63 -7.92 10.74
CA SER A 69 -4.89 -7.06 9.58
C SER A 69 -4.93 -7.82 8.24
N LEU A 70 -4.23 -8.94 8.10
CA LEU A 70 -4.29 -9.76 6.89
C LEU A 70 -5.68 -10.39 6.73
N PHE A 71 -6.26 -10.91 7.82
CA PHE A 71 -7.61 -11.45 7.81
C PHE A 71 -8.67 -10.38 7.53
N HIS A 72 -8.43 -9.16 8.01
CA HIS A 72 -9.24 -7.99 7.64
C HIS A 72 -9.19 -7.73 6.13
N THR A 73 -8.00 -7.75 5.51
CA THR A 73 -7.86 -7.65 4.05
C THR A 73 -8.62 -8.74 3.31
N LEU A 74 -8.44 -10.01 3.71
CA LEU A 74 -9.08 -11.16 3.06
C LEU A 74 -10.61 -11.06 3.11
N ARG A 75 -11.15 -10.68 4.28
CA ARG A 75 -12.59 -10.47 4.45
C ARG A 75 -13.12 -9.33 3.58
N HIS A 76 -12.43 -8.19 3.57
CA HIS A 76 -12.82 -7.06 2.73
C HIS A 76 -12.86 -7.44 1.24
N LEU A 77 -11.91 -8.25 0.76
CA LEU A 77 -11.90 -8.73 -0.62
C LEU A 77 -13.07 -9.66 -0.91
N ALA A 78 -13.36 -10.60 0.00
CA ALA A 78 -14.52 -11.49 -0.09
C ALA A 78 -15.84 -10.70 -0.11
N ASP A 79 -16.00 -9.72 0.77
CA ASP A 79 -17.18 -8.84 0.83
C ASP A 79 -17.36 -8.02 -0.46
N LYS A 80 -16.26 -7.71 -1.16
CA LYS A 80 -16.26 -7.03 -2.48
C LYS A 80 -16.35 -8.01 -3.66
N GLY A 81 -16.69 -9.27 -3.40
CA GLY A 81 -17.00 -10.27 -4.40
C GLY A 81 -15.77 -10.91 -5.07
N PHE A 82 -14.59 -10.81 -4.47
CA PHE A 82 -13.40 -11.55 -4.91
C PHE A 82 -13.25 -12.86 -4.13
N ALA A 83 -12.90 -13.95 -4.78
CA ALA A 83 -12.46 -15.18 -4.13
C ALA A 83 -10.97 -15.06 -3.74
N PRO A 84 -10.60 -14.97 -2.45
CA PRO A 84 -9.20 -14.79 -2.08
C PRO A 84 -8.40 -16.09 -2.21
N VAL A 85 -7.20 -15.99 -2.76
CA VAL A 85 -6.17 -17.03 -2.78
C VAL A 85 -4.97 -16.49 -2.02
N LEU A 86 -4.69 -17.05 -0.84
CA LEU A 86 -3.50 -16.64 -0.07
C LEU A 86 -2.28 -17.41 -0.56
N VAL A 87 -1.20 -16.69 -0.88
CA VAL A 87 0.13 -17.25 -1.12
C VAL A 87 1.03 -16.86 0.04
N SER A 88 1.33 -17.80 0.93
CA SER A 88 2.27 -17.61 2.03
C SER A 88 3.68 -18.01 1.61
N ASN A 89 4.61 -17.06 1.65
CA ASN A 89 6.04 -17.29 1.46
C ASN A 89 6.75 -17.72 2.76
N ALA A 90 5.99 -18.10 3.79
CA ALA A 90 6.48 -18.63 5.06
C ALA A 90 5.62 -19.83 5.51
N PRO A 91 6.16 -20.76 6.31
CA PRO A 91 5.37 -21.85 6.89
C PRO A 91 4.18 -21.32 7.68
N LEU A 92 3.04 -22.02 7.59
CA LEU A 92 1.83 -21.70 8.32
C LEU A 92 1.63 -22.67 9.49
N SER A 93 1.13 -22.15 10.60
CA SER A 93 0.70 -22.99 11.73
C SER A 93 -0.67 -23.61 11.44
N ASP A 94 -0.98 -24.73 12.10
CA ASP A 94 -2.33 -25.35 11.99
C ASP A 94 -3.43 -24.39 12.45
N ALA A 95 -3.14 -23.55 13.45
CA ALA A 95 -4.05 -22.51 13.91
C ALA A 95 -4.34 -21.46 12.82
N ASP A 96 -3.30 -21.02 12.09
CA ASP A 96 -3.46 -20.09 10.98
C ASP A 96 -4.19 -20.73 9.80
N LEU A 97 -3.86 -21.98 9.45
CA LEU A 97 -4.57 -22.74 8.41
C LEU A 97 -6.06 -22.85 8.72
N LYS A 98 -6.41 -23.19 9.97
CA LYS A 98 -7.81 -23.28 10.41
C LYS A 98 -8.53 -21.93 10.34
N ARG A 99 -7.84 -20.83 10.69
CA ARG A 99 -8.42 -19.48 10.56
C ARG A 99 -8.65 -19.08 9.10
N LEU A 100 -7.74 -19.47 8.20
CA LEU A 100 -7.82 -19.14 6.77
C LEU A 100 -8.91 -19.88 6.02
N GLU A 101 -9.33 -21.05 6.51
CA GLU A 101 -10.34 -21.91 5.88
C GLU A 101 -11.60 -21.12 5.51
N CYS A 102 -12.08 -20.24 6.41
CA CYS A 102 -13.30 -19.44 6.21
C CYS A 102 -13.13 -18.19 5.35
N HIS A 103 -11.89 -17.84 4.96
CA HIS A 103 -11.57 -16.57 4.30
C HIS A 103 -11.01 -16.72 2.89
N CYS A 104 -10.63 -17.92 2.50
CA CYS A 104 -9.95 -18.18 1.23
C CYS A 104 -10.70 -19.23 0.40
N ALA A 105 -10.47 -19.20 -0.91
CA ALA A 105 -10.78 -20.32 -1.79
C ALA A 105 -9.63 -21.34 -1.82
N ALA A 106 -8.39 -20.85 -1.74
CA ALA A 106 -7.20 -21.67 -1.63
C ALA A 106 -6.11 -20.97 -0.82
N VAL A 107 -5.26 -21.77 -0.18
CA VAL A 107 -4.06 -21.31 0.52
C VAL A 107 -2.87 -22.09 -0.02
N MET A 108 -1.85 -21.37 -0.43
CA MET A 108 -0.60 -21.90 -0.97
C MET A 108 0.54 -21.55 -0.02
N GLU A 109 1.10 -22.55 0.66
CA GLU A 109 2.35 -22.41 1.41
C GLU A 109 3.53 -22.76 0.48
N ARG A 110 4.52 -21.88 0.40
CA ARG A 110 5.69 -22.06 -0.46
C ARG A 110 6.95 -21.42 0.13
N PRO A 111 8.17 -21.83 -0.30
CA PRO A 111 9.40 -21.14 0.06
C PRO A 111 9.42 -19.70 -0.48
N ASN A 112 10.11 -18.79 0.22
CA ASN A 112 10.28 -17.39 -0.23
C ASN A 112 11.26 -17.22 -1.41
N TYR A 113 11.14 -18.05 -2.44
CA TYR A 113 11.92 -17.93 -3.67
C TYR A 113 11.20 -17.05 -4.68
N GLY A 114 11.91 -16.15 -5.36
CA GLY A 114 11.30 -15.18 -6.28
C GLY A 114 10.53 -14.04 -5.61
N TYR A 115 10.49 -14.01 -4.26
CA TYR A 115 9.79 -13.00 -3.45
C TYR A 115 8.34 -12.81 -3.91
N ASP A 116 7.86 -11.55 -3.90
CA ASP A 116 6.50 -11.19 -4.25
C ASP A 116 6.14 -11.65 -5.66
N PHE A 117 6.95 -11.37 -6.67
CA PHE A 117 6.64 -11.77 -8.05
C PHE A 117 6.66 -13.28 -8.27
N GLY A 118 7.48 -14.03 -7.51
CA GLY A 118 7.46 -15.48 -7.51
C GLY A 118 6.15 -16.03 -6.97
N GLY A 119 5.69 -15.51 -5.82
CA GLY A 119 4.41 -15.94 -5.25
C GLY A 119 3.19 -15.44 -6.03
N TYR A 120 3.22 -14.22 -6.59
CA TYR A 120 2.22 -13.74 -7.53
C TYR A 120 2.09 -14.68 -8.72
N ARG A 121 3.22 -15.05 -9.33
CA ARG A 121 3.24 -15.99 -10.45
C ARG A 121 2.60 -17.32 -10.06
N ASP A 122 3.06 -17.95 -8.99
CA ASP A 122 2.55 -19.28 -8.63
C ASP A 122 1.06 -19.24 -8.27
N GLY A 123 0.61 -18.20 -7.56
CA GLY A 123 -0.81 -17.97 -7.28
C GLY A 123 -1.63 -17.75 -8.55
N ILE A 124 -1.18 -16.89 -9.47
CA ILE A 124 -1.88 -16.61 -10.73
C ILE A 124 -1.93 -17.84 -11.63
N LEU A 125 -0.84 -18.61 -11.72
CA LEU A 125 -0.84 -19.86 -12.50
C LEU A 125 -1.82 -20.87 -11.89
N HIS A 126 -1.86 -21.00 -10.56
CA HIS A 126 -2.87 -21.84 -9.90
C HIS A 126 -4.30 -21.40 -10.25
N VAL A 127 -4.57 -20.09 -10.23
CA VAL A 127 -5.88 -19.53 -10.60
C VAL A 127 -6.20 -19.80 -12.07
N LEU A 128 -5.27 -19.58 -12.98
CA LEU A 128 -5.47 -19.86 -14.42
C LEU A 128 -5.75 -21.33 -14.70
N ASP A 129 -5.16 -22.24 -13.94
CA ASP A 129 -5.28 -23.68 -14.15
C ASP A 129 -6.54 -24.29 -13.48
N HIS A 130 -7.12 -23.64 -12.47
CA HIS A 130 -8.16 -24.24 -11.61
C HIS A 130 -9.44 -23.41 -11.43
N ALA A 131 -9.42 -22.11 -11.70
CA ALA A 131 -10.60 -21.26 -11.49
C ALA A 131 -11.64 -21.46 -12.60
N THR A 132 -12.92 -21.48 -12.24
CA THR A 132 -14.04 -21.50 -13.21
C THR A 132 -14.58 -20.09 -13.43
N ASP A 133 -15.02 -19.78 -14.65
CA ASP A 133 -15.58 -18.46 -15.01
C ASP A 133 -14.68 -17.29 -14.60
N LEU A 134 -13.36 -17.44 -14.79
CA LEU A 134 -12.38 -16.47 -14.33
C LEU A 134 -12.61 -15.09 -14.96
N GLY A 135 -12.90 -14.12 -14.09
CA GLY A 135 -13.09 -12.71 -14.43
C GLY A 135 -11.81 -11.91 -14.22
N ARG A 136 -11.86 -10.95 -13.31
CA ARG A 136 -10.73 -10.11 -12.93
C ARG A 136 -9.81 -10.84 -11.96
N VAL A 137 -8.51 -10.55 -12.06
CA VAL A 137 -7.52 -11.01 -11.09
C VAL A 137 -6.95 -9.80 -10.36
N LEU A 138 -7.14 -9.73 -9.06
CA LEU A 138 -6.47 -8.77 -8.18
C LEU A 138 -5.20 -9.41 -7.60
N VAL A 139 -4.13 -8.63 -7.47
CA VAL A 139 -2.87 -9.07 -6.87
C VAL A 139 -2.40 -8.01 -5.90
N LEU A 140 -2.08 -8.41 -4.66
CA LEU A 140 -1.55 -7.52 -3.63
C LEU A 140 -0.62 -8.29 -2.68
N ASN A 141 0.33 -7.57 -2.07
CA ASN A 141 1.19 -8.12 -1.02
C ASN A 141 0.85 -7.53 0.35
N ASP A 142 1.32 -8.19 1.40
CA ASP A 142 1.16 -7.79 2.80
C ASP A 142 2.16 -6.71 3.24
N SER A 143 2.90 -6.12 2.30
CA SER A 143 3.87 -5.06 2.58
C SER A 143 3.18 -3.72 2.93
N ILE A 144 1.85 -3.70 2.89
CA ILE A 144 0.94 -2.60 3.18
C ILE A 144 -0.21 -3.05 4.10
N TRP A 145 -0.78 -2.13 4.87
CA TRP A 145 -2.12 -2.29 5.45
C TRP A 145 -3.19 -1.82 4.47
N PHE A 146 -4.21 -2.64 4.27
CA PHE A 146 -5.32 -2.38 3.36
C PHE A 146 -6.57 -3.21 3.72
N PRO A 147 -7.78 -2.66 3.66
CA PRO A 147 -8.04 -1.22 3.67
C PRO A 147 -7.66 -0.59 5.02
N LEU A 148 -7.49 0.74 5.04
CA LEU A 148 -7.29 1.45 6.31
C LEU A 148 -8.62 1.74 7.01
N TYR A 149 -9.64 2.15 6.25
CA TYR A 149 -10.92 2.57 6.79
C TYR A 149 -12.06 1.68 6.28
N PRO A 150 -13.12 1.46 7.08
CA PRO A 150 -14.27 0.65 6.66
C PRO A 150 -14.98 1.14 5.40
N ASN A 151 -14.98 2.45 5.15
CA ASN A 151 -15.58 3.09 3.97
C ASN A 151 -14.69 3.05 2.72
N CYS A 152 -13.71 2.14 2.67
CA CYS A 152 -12.82 2.00 1.52
C CYS A 152 -13.59 1.64 0.24
N ASP A 153 -13.36 2.45 -0.79
CA ASP A 153 -13.96 2.34 -2.12
C ASP A 153 -12.93 1.99 -3.22
N LEU A 154 -11.71 1.58 -2.84
CA LEU A 154 -10.65 1.29 -3.80
C LEU A 154 -11.05 0.17 -4.77
N ILE A 155 -11.63 -0.92 -4.25
CA ILE A 155 -12.07 -2.05 -5.08
C ILE A 155 -13.24 -1.64 -5.99
N ASP A 156 -14.16 -0.80 -5.50
CA ASP A 156 -15.27 -0.30 -6.31
C ASP A 156 -14.75 0.54 -7.49
N ARG A 157 -13.75 1.40 -7.25
CA ARG A 157 -13.08 2.15 -8.31
C ARG A 157 -12.34 1.27 -9.30
N VAL A 158 -11.70 0.19 -8.84
CA VAL A 158 -11.07 -0.80 -9.75
C VAL A 158 -12.11 -1.42 -10.67
N ARG A 159 -13.30 -1.74 -10.16
CA ARG A 159 -14.40 -2.31 -10.97
C ARG A 159 -14.93 -1.32 -12.00
N GLN A 160 -15.03 -0.05 -11.62
CA GLN A 160 -15.50 1.04 -12.49
C GLN A 160 -14.46 1.51 -13.52
N ALA A 161 -13.17 1.27 -13.26
CA ALA A 161 -12.11 1.67 -14.17
C ALA A 161 -12.16 0.87 -15.48
N ASP A 162 -12.20 1.60 -16.60
CA ASP A 162 -12.04 1.06 -17.95
C ASP A 162 -10.54 0.86 -18.26
N ALA A 163 -9.93 -0.07 -17.54
CA ALA A 163 -8.52 -0.38 -17.65
C ALA A 163 -8.27 -1.89 -17.65
N ASP A 164 -7.46 -2.36 -18.61
CA ASP A 164 -7.01 -3.75 -18.70
C ASP A 164 -6.02 -4.09 -17.58
N LEU A 165 -5.14 -3.15 -17.23
CA LEU A 165 -4.24 -3.22 -16.10
C LEU A 165 -4.36 -1.95 -15.25
N TYR A 166 -4.74 -2.11 -13.99
CA TYR A 166 -4.87 -1.03 -13.02
C TYR A 166 -3.89 -1.21 -11.87
N GLY A 167 -3.36 -0.12 -11.32
CA GLY A 167 -2.57 -0.18 -10.08
C GLY A 167 -2.80 1.03 -9.19
N TYR A 168 -2.31 0.97 -7.96
CA TYR A 168 -2.59 2.02 -6.99
C TYR A 168 -1.83 3.32 -7.27
N VAL A 169 -0.53 3.23 -7.54
CA VAL A 169 0.30 4.39 -7.90
C VAL A 169 1.06 4.11 -9.20
N MET A 170 0.98 5.05 -10.14
CA MET A 170 1.80 5.10 -11.35
C MET A 170 3.04 5.96 -11.11
N ASN A 171 4.21 5.33 -11.23
CA ASN A 171 5.51 5.99 -11.13
C ASN A 171 5.95 6.47 -12.51
N LEU A 172 5.80 7.77 -12.79
CA LEU A 172 6.22 8.36 -14.05
C LEU A 172 7.74 8.59 -14.08
N ARG A 173 8.36 8.17 -15.19
CA ARG A 173 9.79 8.39 -15.48
C ARG A 173 9.93 9.20 -16.77
N LYS A 174 11.08 9.86 -16.93
CA LYS A 174 11.42 10.62 -18.15
C LYS A 174 11.30 9.76 -19.41
N GLU A 175 11.71 8.50 -19.30
CA GLU A 175 11.56 7.50 -20.36
C GLU A 175 10.26 6.73 -20.13
N ARG A 176 9.30 6.83 -21.07
CA ARG A 176 7.96 6.21 -20.95
C ARG A 176 7.99 4.72 -20.62
N HIS A 177 8.90 3.98 -21.25
CA HIS A 177 9.08 2.53 -21.02
C HIS A 177 9.55 2.18 -19.60
N ARG A 178 9.94 3.18 -18.79
CA ARG A 178 10.29 3.02 -17.37
C ARG A 178 9.18 3.47 -16.43
N SER A 179 8.10 4.05 -16.97
CA SER A 179 6.91 4.39 -16.19
C SER A 179 6.10 3.14 -15.89
N HIS A 180 5.94 2.84 -14.60
CA HIS A 180 5.38 1.57 -14.12
C HIS A 180 4.44 1.77 -12.94
N LEU A 181 3.49 0.85 -12.82
CA LEU A 181 2.67 0.67 -11.63
C LEU A 181 3.49 0.02 -10.51
N GLN A 182 3.24 0.40 -9.26
CA GLN A 182 3.95 -0.15 -8.11
C GLN A 182 3.44 -1.55 -7.71
N SER A 183 4.35 -2.41 -7.25
CA SER A 183 4.12 -3.86 -7.11
C SER A 183 3.26 -4.35 -5.94
N TYR A 184 2.75 -3.46 -5.08
CA TYR A 184 1.92 -3.86 -3.94
C TYR A 184 0.43 -3.98 -4.26
N PHE A 185 -0.02 -3.51 -5.42
CA PHE A 185 -1.43 -3.61 -5.83
C PHE A 185 -1.57 -3.52 -7.36
N PHE A 186 -2.08 -4.59 -7.95
CA PHE A 186 -2.46 -4.67 -9.36
C PHE A 186 -3.86 -5.25 -9.49
N ALA A 187 -4.63 -4.76 -10.46
CA ALA A 187 -5.84 -5.41 -10.92
C ALA A 187 -5.76 -5.63 -12.42
N PHE A 188 -5.94 -6.87 -12.83
CA PHE A 188 -5.99 -7.29 -14.22
C PHE A 188 -7.46 -7.47 -14.61
N GLY A 189 -7.92 -6.68 -15.57
CA GLY A 189 -9.28 -6.71 -16.10
C GLY A 189 -9.55 -8.02 -16.86
N SER A 190 -10.82 -8.42 -16.95
CA SER A 190 -11.21 -9.72 -17.52
C SER A 190 -10.72 -9.91 -18.96
N ARG A 191 -10.74 -8.85 -19.79
CA ARG A 191 -10.21 -8.88 -21.16
C ARG A 191 -8.74 -9.27 -21.19
N LEU A 192 -7.92 -8.71 -20.30
CA LEU A 192 -6.51 -9.05 -20.20
C LEU A 192 -6.31 -10.46 -19.64
N VAL A 193 -7.01 -10.82 -18.57
CA VAL A 193 -6.91 -12.14 -17.92
C VAL A 193 -7.20 -13.29 -18.89
N GLN A 194 -8.19 -13.10 -19.78
CA GLN A 194 -8.58 -14.10 -20.80
C GLN A 194 -7.65 -14.11 -22.02
N ALA A 195 -6.82 -13.09 -22.20
CA ALA A 195 -5.91 -13.02 -23.33
C ALA A 195 -4.70 -13.94 -23.15
N LYS A 196 -4.23 -14.52 -24.26
CA LYS A 196 -3.03 -15.37 -24.29
C LYS A 196 -1.80 -14.66 -23.69
N ASP A 197 -1.68 -13.35 -23.92
CA ASP A 197 -0.58 -12.52 -23.42
C ASP A 197 -0.43 -12.54 -21.91
N PHE A 198 -1.56 -12.62 -21.17
CA PHE A 198 -1.52 -12.67 -19.70
C PHE A 198 -0.92 -13.99 -19.22
N GLY A 199 -1.42 -15.11 -19.74
CA GLY A 199 -0.87 -16.43 -19.43
C GLY A 199 0.60 -16.56 -19.86
N ASP A 200 0.95 -16.07 -21.05
CA ASP A 200 2.33 -16.09 -21.57
C ASP A 200 3.28 -15.27 -20.68
N TYR A 201 2.86 -14.09 -20.22
CA TYR A 201 3.65 -13.25 -19.32
C TYR A 201 3.99 -13.98 -18.03
N TRP A 202 2.98 -14.52 -17.33
CA TRP A 202 3.19 -15.17 -16.03
C TRP A 202 3.94 -16.50 -16.17
N ARG A 203 3.64 -17.31 -17.19
CA ARG A 203 4.40 -18.55 -17.45
C ARG A 203 5.87 -18.24 -17.79
N GLY A 204 6.10 -17.19 -18.57
CA GLY A 204 7.42 -16.73 -19.01
C GLY A 204 8.21 -15.91 -17.98
N LEU A 205 7.59 -15.51 -16.87
CA LEU A 205 8.19 -14.60 -15.88
C LEU A 205 9.55 -15.09 -15.40
N PHE A 206 10.50 -14.15 -15.34
CA PHE A 206 11.82 -14.40 -14.78
C PHE A 206 11.74 -14.53 -13.25
N ILE A 207 12.27 -15.62 -12.70
CA ILE A 207 12.33 -15.88 -11.26
C ILE A 207 13.78 -16.00 -10.82
N SER A 208 14.15 -15.30 -9.75
CA SER A 208 15.50 -15.35 -9.17
C SER A 208 15.44 -15.19 -7.64
N GLY A 209 16.41 -15.77 -6.94
CA GLY A 209 16.65 -15.51 -5.52
C GLY A 209 17.22 -14.11 -5.23
N ASN A 210 17.59 -13.33 -6.26
CA ASN A 210 18.11 -11.98 -6.11
C ASN A 210 16.98 -10.93 -6.14
N LYS A 211 16.68 -10.33 -4.98
CA LYS A 211 15.61 -9.33 -4.79
C LYS A 211 15.72 -8.13 -5.74
N ASN A 212 16.92 -7.57 -5.91
CA ASN A 212 17.13 -6.40 -6.77
C ASN A 212 16.89 -6.73 -8.24
N LEU A 213 17.22 -7.96 -8.64
CA LEU A 213 16.99 -8.43 -10.00
C LEU A 213 15.51 -8.65 -10.27
N VAL A 214 14.76 -9.20 -9.31
CA VAL A 214 13.31 -9.35 -9.38
C VAL A 214 12.62 -7.99 -9.55
N ILE A 215 12.94 -7.00 -8.73
CA ILE A 215 12.34 -5.65 -8.86
C ILE A 215 12.62 -5.05 -10.24
N ARG A 216 13.88 -5.08 -10.70
CA ARG A 216 14.26 -4.47 -11.98
C ARG A 216 13.69 -5.20 -13.20
N ARG A 217 13.49 -6.51 -13.13
CA ARG A 217 13.04 -7.33 -14.27
C ARG A 217 11.56 -7.69 -14.25
N CYS A 218 10.86 -7.51 -13.14
CA CYS A 218 9.44 -7.82 -13.04
C CYS A 218 8.60 -6.54 -12.97
N GLU A 219 8.79 -5.70 -11.96
CA GLU A 219 7.92 -4.53 -11.69
C GLU A 219 7.93 -3.50 -12.83
N ILE A 220 9.12 -3.09 -13.27
CA ILE A 220 9.25 -2.09 -14.33
C ILE A 220 8.75 -2.63 -15.69
N PRO A 221 9.18 -3.83 -16.14
CA PRO A 221 8.82 -4.31 -17.47
C PRO A 221 7.35 -4.73 -17.60
N MET A 222 6.67 -5.14 -16.54
CA MET A 222 5.28 -5.62 -16.62
C MET A 222 4.34 -4.58 -17.24
N THR A 223 4.40 -3.35 -16.74
CA THR A 223 3.49 -2.28 -17.20
C THR A 223 3.74 -1.99 -18.67
N GLU A 224 5.00 -1.94 -19.10
CA GLU A 224 5.35 -1.70 -20.50
C GLU A 224 5.02 -2.90 -21.39
N TYR A 225 5.18 -4.13 -20.90
CA TYR A 225 4.85 -5.35 -21.65
C TYR A 225 3.38 -5.35 -22.10
N PHE A 226 2.45 -5.10 -21.17
CA PHE A 226 1.02 -5.06 -21.52
C PHE A 226 0.68 -3.80 -22.33
N ARG A 227 1.25 -2.64 -21.99
CA ARG A 227 1.04 -1.41 -22.76
C ARG A 227 1.48 -1.57 -24.22
N ALA A 228 2.64 -2.17 -24.48
CA ALA A 228 3.18 -2.38 -25.82
C ALA A 228 2.33 -3.36 -26.66
N LYS A 229 1.51 -4.18 -26.01
CA LYS A 229 0.54 -5.09 -26.63
C LYS A 229 -0.86 -4.50 -26.79
N GLY A 230 -1.03 -3.21 -26.50
CA GLY A 230 -2.30 -2.48 -26.71
C GLY A 230 -3.28 -2.54 -25.54
N TYR A 231 -2.87 -3.02 -24.37
CA TYR A 231 -3.72 -3.00 -23.17
C TYR A 231 -3.73 -1.62 -22.51
N SER A 232 -4.90 -1.16 -22.08
CA SER A 232 -5.07 0.12 -21.38
C SER A 232 -4.53 0.05 -19.95
N ILE A 233 -3.85 1.12 -19.52
CA ILE A 233 -3.23 1.21 -18.20
C ILE A 233 -3.93 2.28 -17.37
N GLY A 234 -4.63 1.85 -16.32
CA GLY A 234 -5.26 2.72 -15.33
C GLY A 234 -4.43 2.82 -14.05
N TYR A 235 -4.69 3.86 -13.27
CA TYR A 235 -4.09 4.03 -11.95
C TYR A 235 -5.00 4.86 -11.06
N ARG A 236 -4.85 4.67 -9.74
CA ARG A 236 -5.56 5.50 -8.77
C ARG A 236 -4.89 6.85 -8.55
N TYR A 237 -3.57 6.84 -8.42
CA TYR A 237 -2.76 8.03 -8.17
C TYR A 237 -1.52 8.08 -9.08
N LEU A 238 -1.07 9.28 -9.40
CA LEU A 238 0.28 9.53 -9.91
C LEU A 238 1.24 9.78 -8.75
N ILE A 239 2.52 9.48 -8.98
CA ILE A 239 3.59 9.81 -8.05
C ILE A 239 3.70 11.33 -7.76
N SER A 240 3.15 12.17 -8.63
CA SER A 240 3.10 13.63 -8.48
C SER A 240 1.89 14.16 -7.72
N ASP A 241 0.86 13.33 -7.47
CA ASP A 241 -0.39 13.79 -6.85
C ASP A 241 -0.21 14.43 -5.46
N PRO A 242 0.69 13.94 -4.58
CA PRO A 242 0.93 14.62 -3.31
C PRO A 242 1.44 16.05 -3.47
N ALA A 243 2.27 16.32 -4.48
CA ALA A 243 2.76 17.67 -4.77
C ALA A 243 1.63 18.60 -5.27
N ILE A 244 0.66 18.04 -6.01
CA ILE A 244 -0.55 18.77 -6.43
C ILE A 244 -1.44 19.04 -5.21
N ALA A 245 -1.68 18.01 -4.38
CA ALA A 245 -2.50 18.11 -3.18
C ALA A 245 -1.96 19.14 -2.17
N LEU A 246 -0.63 19.30 -2.09
CA LEU A 246 0.05 20.31 -1.28
C LEU A 246 -0.50 21.72 -1.53
N ARG A 247 -0.83 22.04 -2.79
CA ARG A 247 -1.34 23.35 -3.20
C ARG A 247 -2.73 23.65 -2.63
N SER A 248 -3.44 22.66 -2.11
CA SER A 248 -4.81 22.77 -1.56
C SER A 248 -4.87 22.72 -0.03
N LEU A 249 -3.73 22.55 0.65
CA LEU A 249 -3.69 22.47 2.11
C LEU A 249 -3.95 23.84 2.76
N ALA A 250 -4.56 23.81 3.94
CA ALA A 250 -4.71 24.97 4.81
C ALA A 250 -3.33 25.42 5.37
N PRO A 251 -3.19 26.67 5.84
CA PRO A 251 -1.91 27.20 6.33
C PRO A 251 -1.28 26.36 7.46
N ASP A 252 -2.08 25.93 8.42
CA ASP A 252 -1.67 25.07 9.53
C ASP A 252 -1.22 23.68 9.04
N GLU A 253 -1.97 23.06 8.13
CA GLU A 253 -1.60 21.79 7.50
C GLU A 253 -0.30 21.90 6.72
N LEU A 254 -0.07 23.03 6.01
CA LEU A 254 1.18 23.28 5.29
C LEU A 254 2.38 23.36 6.24
N MET A 255 2.21 24.05 7.38
CA MET A 255 3.28 24.14 8.38
C MET A 255 3.63 22.75 8.94
N GLN A 256 2.62 21.91 9.21
CA GLN A 256 2.86 20.53 9.62
C GLN A 256 3.63 19.72 8.55
N VAL A 257 3.27 19.87 7.26
CA VAL A 257 4.01 19.23 6.17
C VAL A 257 5.47 19.68 6.12
N VAL A 258 5.75 20.97 6.30
CA VAL A 258 7.12 21.51 6.33
C VAL A 258 7.93 20.87 7.46
N HIS A 259 7.41 20.90 8.69
CA HIS A 259 8.09 20.30 9.84
C HIS A 259 8.29 18.77 9.70
N TYR A 260 7.29 18.08 9.18
CA TYR A 260 7.40 16.66 8.89
C TYR A 260 8.48 16.37 7.84
N GLN A 261 8.49 17.10 6.73
CA GLN A 261 9.46 16.87 5.67
C GLN A 261 10.89 17.10 6.18
N MET A 262 11.12 18.12 7.00
CA MET A 262 12.43 18.36 7.63
C MET A 262 12.91 17.15 8.47
N ARG A 263 11.98 16.40 9.08
CA ARG A 263 12.30 15.18 9.85
C ARG A 263 12.60 13.96 8.97
N VAL A 264 11.85 13.76 7.89
CA VAL A 264 11.96 12.55 7.06
C VAL A 264 12.93 12.68 5.87
N ASP A 265 13.32 13.90 5.51
CA ASP A 265 14.23 14.23 4.42
C ASP A 265 15.28 15.26 4.88
N SER A 266 16.20 14.78 5.71
CA SER A 266 17.24 15.60 6.33
C SER A 266 18.11 16.34 5.32
N GLY A 267 18.28 15.80 4.10
CA GLY A 267 19.05 16.43 3.04
C GLY A 267 18.46 17.76 2.56
N ASN A 268 17.15 17.92 2.69
CA ASN A 268 16.43 19.13 2.29
C ASN A 268 15.99 20.00 3.47
N ALA A 269 16.30 19.60 4.71
CA ALA A 269 15.85 20.30 5.90
C ALA A 269 16.35 21.75 5.97
N ALA A 270 17.60 22.02 5.58
CA ALA A 270 18.16 23.37 5.57
C ALA A 270 17.41 24.31 4.61
N ALA A 271 16.98 23.81 3.46
CA ALA A 271 16.20 24.59 2.49
C ALA A 271 14.78 24.91 2.99
N LEU A 272 14.23 24.07 3.87
CA LEU A 272 12.90 24.23 4.46
C LEU A 272 12.90 25.04 5.76
N ALA A 273 14.04 25.20 6.43
CA ALA A 273 14.15 25.93 7.70
C ALA A 273 13.57 27.37 7.66
N PRO A 274 13.76 28.18 6.60
CA PRO A 274 13.14 29.51 6.52
C PRO A 274 11.61 29.45 6.48
N PHE A 275 11.04 28.37 5.96
CA PHE A 275 9.59 28.20 5.88
C PHE A 275 9.00 27.80 7.22
N ALA A 276 9.72 26.98 8.01
CA ALA A 276 9.32 26.55 9.35
C ALA A 276 9.25 27.70 10.37
N ALA A 277 9.99 28.80 10.14
CA ALA A 277 9.95 30.01 10.97
C ALA A 277 9.07 31.12 10.36
N GLY A 278 8.46 30.88 9.20
CA GLY A 278 7.66 31.86 8.48
C GLY A 278 6.18 31.81 8.82
N ASP A 279 5.39 32.65 8.14
CA ASP A 279 3.94 32.70 8.27
C ASP A 279 3.26 31.96 7.10
N PRO A 280 2.57 30.83 7.35
CA PRO A 280 1.92 30.07 6.29
C PRO A 280 0.68 30.75 5.70
N THR A 281 0.19 31.82 6.32
CA THR A 281 -0.93 32.62 5.83
C THR A 281 -0.51 33.66 4.78
N ASP A 282 0.80 34.01 4.73
CA ASP A 282 1.35 34.93 3.73
C ASP A 282 1.33 34.29 2.32
N PRO A 283 0.64 34.91 1.34
CA PRO A 283 0.64 34.45 -0.04
C PRO A 283 2.05 34.38 -0.67
N ALA A 284 2.97 35.28 -0.28
CA ALA A 284 4.34 35.28 -0.79
C ALA A 284 5.14 34.09 -0.23
N TRP A 285 4.99 33.77 1.07
CA TRP A 285 5.52 32.54 1.67
C TRP A 285 5.01 31.31 0.92
N ARG A 286 3.70 31.21 0.68
CA ARG A 286 3.09 30.07 -0.01
C ARG A 286 3.63 29.92 -1.43
N LYS A 287 3.72 31.02 -2.18
CA LYS A 287 4.27 31.02 -3.55
C LYS A 287 5.72 30.52 -3.58
N LYS A 288 6.55 30.97 -2.64
CA LYS A 288 7.95 30.53 -2.51
C LYS A 288 8.05 29.05 -2.14
N LEU A 289 7.19 28.57 -1.22
CA LEU A 289 7.18 27.16 -0.82
C LEU A 289 6.80 26.26 -2.01
N MET A 290 5.82 26.65 -2.81
CA MET A 290 5.41 25.85 -3.97
C MET A 290 6.50 25.78 -5.04
N ALA A 291 7.19 26.89 -5.31
CA ALA A 291 8.32 26.92 -6.22
C ALA A 291 9.45 25.98 -5.75
N LEU A 292 9.79 26.06 -4.45
CA LEU A 292 10.79 25.17 -3.86
C LEU A 292 10.31 23.71 -3.83
N GLY A 293 9.01 23.48 -3.62
CA GLY A 293 8.41 22.15 -3.54
C GLY A 293 8.55 21.35 -4.83
N ASP A 294 8.42 22.02 -5.98
CA ASP A 294 8.62 21.42 -7.30
C ASP A 294 10.10 20.99 -7.49
N ASP A 295 11.06 21.76 -6.98
CA ASP A 295 12.50 21.47 -7.07
C ASP A 295 12.96 20.37 -6.11
N LEU A 296 12.54 20.45 -4.84
CA LEU A 296 12.86 19.47 -3.80
C LEU A 296 12.05 18.18 -3.96
N LYS A 297 11.01 18.20 -4.78
CA LYS A 297 10.05 17.11 -4.98
C LYS A 297 9.37 16.75 -3.65
N LEU A 298 8.86 17.76 -2.96
CA LEU A 298 8.04 17.56 -1.77
C LEU A 298 6.86 16.64 -2.13
N GLY A 299 6.70 15.54 -1.39
CA GLY A 299 5.67 14.55 -1.69
C GLY A 299 5.98 13.56 -2.82
N LYS A 300 7.22 13.50 -3.34
CA LYS A 300 7.65 12.55 -4.39
C LYS A 300 7.36 11.07 -4.08
N TYR A 301 7.25 10.72 -2.82
CA TYR A 301 6.99 9.35 -2.41
C TYR A 301 5.59 9.29 -1.84
N PHE A 302 4.62 8.84 -2.66
CA PHE A 302 3.22 8.74 -2.25
C PHE A 302 3.05 8.08 -0.87
N LEU A 303 3.67 6.90 -0.68
CA LEU A 303 3.59 6.14 0.57
C LEU A 303 4.40 6.72 1.73
N LEU A 304 5.16 7.81 1.55
CA LEU A 304 5.87 8.54 2.60
C LEU A 304 5.34 9.97 2.76
N ALA A 305 4.40 10.40 1.91
CA ALA A 305 3.81 11.73 1.97
C ALA A 305 3.11 11.96 3.31
N HIS A 306 3.01 13.23 3.70
CA HIS A 306 2.33 13.63 4.94
C HIS A 306 0.89 13.07 4.99
N PRO A 307 0.38 12.65 6.17
CA PRO A 307 -0.99 12.17 6.34
C PRO A 307 -2.08 13.12 5.80
N HIS A 308 -1.97 14.44 6.02
CA HIS A 308 -2.90 15.43 5.41
C HIS A 308 -2.97 15.32 3.88
N LEU A 309 -1.86 15.01 3.22
CA LEU A 309 -1.84 14.81 1.77
C LEU A 309 -2.41 13.44 1.40
N MET A 310 -1.80 12.37 1.94
CA MET A 310 -2.07 11.00 1.52
C MET A 310 -3.47 10.53 1.94
N LEU A 311 -3.90 10.84 3.16
CA LEU A 311 -5.16 10.38 3.75
C LEU A 311 -6.22 11.48 3.73
N GLY A 312 -5.85 12.72 4.01
CA GLY A 312 -6.78 13.85 4.00
C GLY A 312 -7.26 14.24 2.60
N LYS A 313 -6.36 14.79 1.78
CA LYS A 313 -6.71 15.29 0.43
C LYS A 313 -6.89 14.18 -0.59
N LEU A 314 -5.98 13.21 -0.63
CA LEU A 314 -6.01 12.14 -1.63
C LEU A 314 -6.93 10.98 -1.24
N ARG A 315 -7.34 10.89 0.04
CA ARG A 315 -8.20 9.81 0.56
C ARG A 315 -7.62 8.41 0.28
N GLY A 316 -6.32 8.27 0.47
CA GLY A 316 -5.61 7.00 0.37
C GLY A 316 -6.12 5.96 1.37
N GLN A 317 -6.06 4.69 0.98
CA GLN A 317 -6.58 3.54 1.75
C GLN A 317 -5.48 2.50 2.04
N ILE A 318 -4.22 2.90 1.87
CA ILE A 318 -3.04 2.04 1.94
C ILE A 318 -1.97 2.74 2.78
N LEU A 319 -1.34 2.00 3.69
CA LEU A 319 -0.20 2.47 4.50
C LEU A 319 0.93 1.44 4.47
N LYS A 320 2.19 1.88 4.40
CA LYS A 320 3.35 0.97 4.29
C LYS A 320 3.71 0.36 5.65
N LYS A 321 3.88 -0.97 5.70
CA LYS A 321 4.31 -1.73 6.91
C LYS A 321 5.81 -1.71 7.21
N ASP A 322 6.59 -0.99 6.42
CA ASP A 322 8.06 -1.03 6.51
C ASP A 322 8.55 -0.46 7.86
N ARG A 323 9.60 -1.06 8.41
CA ARG A 323 10.18 -0.72 9.73
C ARG A 323 11.24 0.37 9.65
N GLN A 324 11.64 0.81 8.46
CA GLN A 324 12.59 1.89 8.29
C GLN A 324 12.11 3.17 9.01
N PRO A 325 13.04 3.97 9.59
CA PRO A 325 12.68 5.12 10.43
C PRO A 325 11.68 6.09 9.78
N MET A 326 11.84 6.39 8.50
CA MET A 326 10.95 7.31 7.78
C MET A 326 9.48 6.85 7.77
N TYR A 327 9.20 5.55 7.64
CA TYR A 327 7.83 5.03 7.70
C TYR A 327 7.29 4.99 9.12
N ARG A 328 8.15 4.76 10.13
CA ARG A 328 7.76 4.90 11.54
C ARG A 328 7.37 6.35 11.85
N SER A 329 8.18 7.32 11.39
CA SER A 329 7.89 8.74 11.54
C SER A 329 6.56 9.13 10.88
N GLN A 330 6.28 8.61 9.68
CA GLN A 330 4.99 8.84 9.02
C GLN A 330 3.80 8.31 9.83
N ARG A 331 3.94 7.13 10.46
CA ARG A 331 2.86 6.53 11.27
C ARG A 331 2.65 7.26 12.58
N ALA A 332 3.74 7.71 13.23
CA ALA A 332 3.64 8.60 14.37
C ALA A 332 2.92 9.91 13.99
N GLU A 333 3.26 10.49 12.84
CA GLU A 333 2.59 11.69 12.34
C GLU A 333 1.11 11.45 12.04
N LEU A 334 0.77 10.30 11.45
CA LEU A 334 -0.61 9.90 11.18
C LEU A 334 -1.43 9.89 12.46
N LEU A 335 -0.92 9.30 13.53
CA LEU A 335 -1.58 9.26 14.83
C LEU A 335 -1.69 10.66 15.46
N ALA A 336 -0.63 11.47 15.37
CA ALA A 336 -0.62 12.84 15.90
C ALA A 336 -1.64 13.76 15.20
N CYS A 337 -1.85 13.57 13.89
CA CYS A 337 -2.83 14.30 13.11
C CYS A 337 -4.27 13.74 13.25
N GLY A 338 -4.51 12.76 14.11
CA GLY A 338 -5.85 12.19 14.35
C GLY A 338 -6.34 11.20 13.28
N PHE A 339 -5.53 10.85 12.28
CA PHE A 339 -5.91 9.88 11.23
C PHE A 339 -5.96 8.42 11.74
N GLY A 340 -5.67 8.18 13.03
CA GLY A 340 -5.97 6.89 13.65
C GLY A 340 -7.46 6.69 13.92
N GLU A 341 -8.23 7.78 14.08
CA GLU A 341 -9.66 7.73 14.35
C GLU A 341 -10.43 7.16 13.15
N GLY A 342 -11.31 6.20 13.41
CA GLY A 342 -12.11 5.53 12.37
C GLY A 342 -11.33 4.50 11.53
N MET A 343 -10.02 4.32 11.75
CA MET A 343 -9.25 3.23 11.16
C MET A 343 -9.80 1.88 11.65
N ALA A 344 -9.75 0.85 10.79
CA ALA A 344 -10.14 -0.50 11.18
C ALA A 344 -9.34 -0.96 12.41
N ALA A 345 -10.02 -1.48 13.44
CA ALA A 345 -9.42 -1.80 14.73
C ALA A 345 -8.18 -2.72 14.59
N SER A 346 -8.31 -3.81 13.83
CA SER A 346 -7.20 -4.75 13.57
C SER A 346 -5.99 -4.12 12.88
N VAL A 347 -6.20 -3.02 12.14
CA VAL A 347 -5.11 -2.28 11.48
C VAL A 347 -4.47 -1.33 12.48
N LEU A 348 -5.27 -0.55 13.20
CA LEU A 348 -4.76 0.41 14.20
C LEU A 348 -3.97 -0.29 15.30
N GLU A 349 -4.49 -1.39 15.84
CA GLU A 349 -3.82 -2.22 16.84
C GLU A 349 -2.46 -2.72 16.34
N GLU A 350 -2.39 -3.20 15.10
CA GLU A 350 -1.13 -3.67 14.52
C GLU A 350 -0.14 -2.52 14.25
N VAL A 351 -0.61 -1.36 13.80
CA VAL A 351 0.22 -0.16 13.62
C VAL A 351 0.85 0.25 14.96
N MET A 352 0.04 0.33 16.02
CA MET A 352 0.50 0.71 17.36
C MET A 352 1.44 -0.34 17.96
N ALA A 353 1.12 -1.62 17.81
CA ALA A 353 1.98 -2.72 18.28
C ALA A 353 3.34 -2.71 17.57
N ARG A 354 3.34 -2.52 16.25
CA ARG A 354 4.54 -2.59 15.42
C ARG A 354 5.54 -1.47 15.70
N ASP A 355 5.04 -0.29 16.09
CA ASP A 355 5.88 0.87 16.38
C ASP A 355 6.18 1.08 17.88
N GLY A 356 5.60 0.24 18.75
CA GLY A 356 5.80 0.29 20.20
C GLY A 356 4.94 1.34 20.93
N VAL A 357 3.80 1.76 20.34
CA VAL A 357 2.92 2.82 20.86
C VAL A 357 1.78 2.28 21.76
N MET A 358 1.68 0.96 21.94
CA MET A 358 0.63 0.29 22.74
C MET A 358 0.55 0.72 24.22
N HIS A 359 1.47 1.54 24.75
CA HIS A 359 1.40 2.02 26.13
C HIS A 359 0.65 3.35 26.35
N ARG A 360 0.00 3.91 25.33
CA ARG A 360 -0.87 5.09 25.52
C ARG A 360 -2.11 5.03 24.62
N LEU A 361 -3.08 4.22 25.01
CA LEU A 361 -4.47 4.59 24.79
C LEU A 361 -5.07 4.80 26.19
N PRO A 362 -5.69 5.95 26.48
CA PRO A 362 -6.58 6.01 27.62
C PRO A 362 -7.72 5.03 27.32
N THR A 363 -7.81 3.96 28.10
CA THR A 363 -9.03 3.18 28.16
C THR A 363 -10.18 4.14 28.47
N ALA A 364 -11.33 3.93 27.84
CA ALA A 364 -12.56 4.69 28.02
C ALA A 364 -13.20 4.44 29.41
N ALA A 365 -12.40 4.55 30.47
CA ALA A 365 -12.75 4.39 31.87
C ALA A 365 -11.78 5.25 32.70
N GLY A 366 -11.88 6.57 32.58
CA GLY A 366 -10.98 7.45 33.32
C GLY A 366 -11.06 8.92 32.96
N ASP A 367 -12.26 9.47 32.75
CA ASP A 367 -12.40 10.93 32.82
C ASP A 367 -13.82 11.36 33.26
N ASP A 368 -14.12 11.08 34.53
CA ASP A 368 -15.34 11.54 35.21
C ASP A 368 -15.26 13.03 35.63
N ARG A 369 -14.24 13.76 35.18
CA ARG A 369 -14.09 15.21 35.42
C ARG A 369 -14.64 16.10 34.30
N ALA A 370 -14.81 15.56 33.08
CA ALA A 370 -15.35 16.34 31.95
C ALA A 370 -16.89 16.37 31.91
N ARG A 371 -17.59 15.43 32.56
CA ARG A 371 -19.07 15.37 32.59
C ARG A 371 -19.73 16.30 33.60
N ARG A 372 -18.96 16.96 34.49
CA ARG A 372 -19.50 17.92 35.48
C ARG A 372 -19.59 19.38 35.00
N ARG A 373 -19.26 19.69 33.74
CA ARG A 373 -19.34 21.07 33.21
C ARG A 373 -20.48 21.35 32.23
N LEU A 374 -21.40 20.40 32.03
CA LEU A 374 -22.61 20.58 31.23
C LEU A 374 -23.84 20.06 31.99
N GLN A 375 -24.21 20.75 33.07
CA GLN A 375 -25.58 20.71 33.59
C GLN A 375 -26.05 22.17 33.81
N PRO A 376 -27.23 22.56 33.31
CA PRO A 376 -27.77 23.90 33.55
C PRO A 376 -28.18 24.03 35.03
N ALA A 377 -27.88 25.19 35.60
CA ALA A 377 -28.12 25.53 37.00
C ALA A 377 -29.59 25.30 37.41
N ARG A 378 -29.82 24.44 38.40
CA ARG A 378 -31.08 24.42 39.15
C ARG A 378 -31.03 25.53 40.20
N ALA A 379 -31.97 26.47 40.09
CA ALA A 379 -32.20 27.54 41.03
C ALA A 379 -32.47 26.98 42.44
N SER A 380 -31.69 27.44 43.42
CA SER A 380 -31.95 27.28 44.84
C SER A 380 -33.10 28.18 45.27
N ARG A 381 -34.14 27.60 45.88
CA ARG A 381 -35.10 28.35 46.70
C ARG A 381 -34.47 28.62 48.07
N PRO A 382 -34.63 29.81 48.65
CA PRO A 382 -34.25 30.05 50.04
C PRO A 382 -35.41 29.69 50.97
N THR A 383 -35.10 28.91 52.00
CA THR A 383 -35.91 28.82 53.22
C THR A 383 -35.55 29.99 54.12
N SER A 384 -36.53 30.85 54.42
CA SER A 384 -36.54 31.60 55.67
C SER A 384 -37.94 31.55 56.27
N GLU A 385 -37.94 31.14 57.52
CA GLU A 385 -39.09 30.97 58.41
C GLU A 385 -39.58 32.32 58.96
N ARG A 386 -40.92 32.44 59.08
CA ARG A 386 -41.71 32.77 60.30
C ARG A 386 -42.70 33.96 60.19
N LYS A 387 -43.97 33.55 60.35
CA LYS A 387 -45.02 34.01 61.29
C LYS A 387 -45.94 35.19 60.96
N ALA A 388 -47.17 34.99 61.47
CA ALA A 388 -48.30 35.90 61.70
C ALA A 388 -49.14 36.26 60.46
N GLU A 389 -50.46 36.41 60.48
CA GLU A 389 -51.58 36.00 61.33
C GLU A 389 -52.84 36.60 60.65
N VAL A 390 -53.99 35.92 60.78
CA VAL A 390 -55.34 36.52 60.86
C VAL A 390 -56.05 37.07 59.59
N ALA A 391 -57.30 36.60 59.48
CA ALA A 391 -58.47 37.05 58.70
C ALA A 391 -58.56 36.63 57.22
#